data_AF-A0A975CJF0-F1
#
_entry.id   AF-A0A975CJF0-F1
#
_cell.length_a   1.000
_cell.length_b   1.000
_cell.length_c   1.000
_cell.angle_alpha   90.00
_cell.angle_beta   90.00
_cell.angle_gamma   90.00
#
_symmetry.space_group_name_H-M   'P 1'
#
loop_
_entity.id
_entity.type
_entity.pdbx_description
1 polymer ?
#
loop_
_entity_poly.entity_id
_entity_poly.type
_entity_poly.pdbx_seq_one_letter_code
_entity_poly.pdbx_strand_id
1 'polypeptide(L)'
;MLTRKPAGAPAVSGLALALADYPPYLLPHPGYGKDVSIAQAHENLEWFLAHRDERLALVSALVQQRAGIDTAPALADSLVHGANLADALNDWAAREWPAVARPEWGATRWASLPRDRDHIALSMALDVAILLGEVIRRGNPDWRWGLDLSKVNLKDGMLSTRRVMLLADPVGQHTEPFLLDLEDQMVSRIWQPKLYDYQLPGHPWRRVVEQSLRGDHMQAYREQAKQYPIRP
;
A
#
# COMPACT_ATOMS: atom_id res chain seq x y z
N MET A 1 46.84 -15.40 -21.94
CA MET A 1 46.44 -14.12 -21.33
C MET A 1 44.99 -13.85 -21.74
N LEU A 2 44.04 -14.09 -20.84
CA LEU A 2 42.62 -13.75 -21.07
C LEU A 2 42.38 -12.37 -20.48
N THR A 3 42.21 -11.37 -21.35
CA THR A 3 41.82 -10.01 -20.96
C THR A 3 40.36 -10.01 -20.52
N ARG A 4 40.14 -9.91 -19.21
CA ARG A 4 38.81 -9.62 -18.64
C ARG A 4 38.37 -8.25 -19.15
N LYS A 5 37.30 -8.22 -19.94
CA LYS A 5 36.56 -7.01 -20.31
C LYS A 5 36.13 -6.33 -18.99
N PRO A 6 36.34 -5.02 -18.81
CA PRO A 6 35.83 -4.33 -17.63
C PRO A 6 34.31 -4.47 -17.60
N ALA A 7 33.78 -4.89 -16.45
CA ALA A 7 32.34 -4.88 -16.21
C ALA A 7 31.86 -3.45 -16.44
N GLY A 8 31.00 -3.25 -17.46
CA GLY A 8 30.36 -1.96 -17.68
C GLY A 8 29.66 -1.52 -16.41
N ALA A 9 29.72 -0.23 -16.10
CA ALA A 9 28.95 0.35 -15.01
C ALA A 9 27.50 -0.16 -15.10
N PRO A 10 26.87 -0.57 -13.99
CA PRO A 10 25.49 -1.05 -14.02
C PRO A 10 24.62 0.02 -14.67
N ALA A 11 23.86 -0.36 -15.70
CA ALA A 11 22.92 0.55 -16.33
C ALA A 11 22.00 1.12 -15.25
N VAL A 12 21.94 2.44 -15.14
CA VAL A 12 21.08 3.09 -14.14
C VAL A 12 19.64 2.69 -14.47
N SER A 13 18.94 2.10 -13.50
CA SER A 13 17.55 1.69 -13.68
C SER A 13 16.70 2.90 -14.03
N GLY A 14 15.83 2.76 -15.02
CA GLY A 14 14.94 3.85 -15.42
C GLY A 14 13.93 4.22 -14.32
N LEU A 15 13.56 3.28 -13.43
CA LEU A 15 12.80 3.63 -12.22
C LEU A 15 13.63 4.46 -11.25
N ALA A 16 14.88 4.08 -10.99
CA ALA A 16 15.74 4.85 -10.08
C ALA A 16 15.96 6.29 -10.58
N LEU A 17 16.08 6.49 -11.90
CA LEU A 17 16.13 7.82 -12.51
C LEU A 17 14.81 8.58 -12.35
N ALA A 18 13.67 7.93 -12.63
CA ALA A 18 12.37 8.57 -12.48
C ALA A 18 12.07 8.99 -11.03
N LEU A 19 12.59 8.24 -10.05
CA LEU A 19 12.43 8.57 -8.64
C LEU A 19 13.32 9.74 -8.16
N ALA A 20 14.34 10.14 -8.92
CA ALA A 20 15.21 11.26 -8.53
C ALA A 20 14.44 12.59 -8.45
N ASP A 21 13.45 12.77 -9.32
CA ASP A 21 12.59 13.97 -9.39
C ASP A 21 11.17 13.71 -8.85
N TYR A 22 10.92 12.54 -8.26
CA TYR A 22 9.58 12.19 -7.78
C TYR A 22 9.23 13.01 -6.52
N PRO A 23 8.03 13.61 -6.44
CA PRO A 23 7.66 14.44 -5.30
C PRO A 23 7.56 13.63 -3.99
N PRO A 24 8.22 14.06 -2.91
CA PRO A 24 8.12 13.36 -1.63
C PRO A 24 6.71 13.50 -1.03
N TYR A 25 6.27 12.47 -0.31
CA TYR A 25 5.05 12.48 0.47
C TYR A 25 5.40 12.78 1.94
N LEU A 26 5.22 14.03 2.35
CA LEU A 26 5.59 14.49 3.69
C LEU A 26 4.34 14.63 4.56
N LEU A 27 4.15 13.68 5.50
CA LEU A 27 3.10 13.80 6.50
C LEU A 27 3.39 14.97 7.46
N PRO A 28 2.37 15.72 7.90
CA PRO A 28 2.52 16.73 8.94
C PRO A 28 3.15 16.18 10.22
N HIS A 29 2.76 14.97 10.62
CA HIS A 29 3.25 14.29 11.82
C HIS A 29 3.78 12.90 11.48
N PRO A 30 5.09 12.75 11.17
CA PRO A 30 5.67 11.46 10.86
C PRO A 30 5.71 10.54 12.09
N GLY A 31 5.67 9.23 11.86
CA GLY A 31 5.68 8.19 12.90
C GLY A 31 4.38 7.41 12.98
N TYR A 32 4.24 6.60 14.02
CA TYR A 32 3.10 5.73 14.27
C TYR A 32 2.97 5.42 15.78
N GLY A 33 1.92 4.68 16.16
CA GLY A 33 1.81 4.12 17.50
C GLY A 33 1.82 5.21 18.59
N LYS A 34 2.74 5.12 19.56
CA LYS A 34 2.79 6.09 20.67
C LYS A 34 3.42 7.44 20.29
N ASP A 35 4.16 7.49 19.18
CA ASP A 35 4.93 8.68 18.77
C ASP A 35 4.05 9.76 18.11
N VAL A 36 2.85 9.40 17.67
CA VAL A 36 1.87 10.30 17.06
C VAL A 36 0.65 10.34 17.96
N SER A 37 0.19 11.48 18.45
CA SER A 37 -1.05 11.57 19.25
C SER A 37 -2.30 11.30 18.40
N ILE A 38 -3.46 11.07 19.03
CA ILE A 38 -4.73 10.90 18.29
C ILE A 38 -5.07 12.16 17.47
N ALA A 39 -4.86 13.36 18.03
CA ALA A 39 -5.09 14.61 17.31
C ALA A 39 -4.18 14.73 16.08
N GLN A 40 -2.89 14.44 16.23
CA GLN A 40 -1.94 14.44 15.11
C GLN A 40 -2.28 13.38 14.06
N ALA A 41 -2.81 12.22 14.46
CA ALA A 41 -3.28 11.21 13.52
C ALA A 41 -4.47 11.71 12.69
N HIS A 42 -5.40 12.47 13.29
CA HIS A 42 -6.48 13.13 12.56
C HIS A 42 -5.95 14.19 11.59
N GLU A 43 -4.99 15.02 12.00
CA GLU A 43 -4.34 15.99 11.10
C GLU A 43 -3.66 15.30 9.92
N ASN A 44 -3.03 14.14 10.15
CA ASN A 44 -2.47 13.32 9.07
C ASN A 44 -3.55 12.76 8.12
N LEU A 45 -4.71 12.33 8.63
CA LEU A 45 -5.81 11.86 7.79
C LEU A 45 -6.40 13.00 6.96
N GLU A 46 -6.61 14.17 7.55
CA GLU A 46 -7.10 15.35 6.83
C GLU A 46 -6.12 15.75 5.73
N TRP A 47 -4.83 15.77 6.04
CA TRP A 47 -3.78 16.05 5.05
C TRP A 47 -3.76 15.00 3.93
N PHE A 48 -3.84 13.71 4.27
CA PHE A 48 -3.95 12.63 3.30
C PHE A 48 -5.14 12.85 2.36
N LEU A 49 -6.33 13.09 2.90
CA LEU A 49 -7.55 13.26 2.11
C LEU A 49 -7.47 14.49 1.19
N ALA A 50 -6.85 15.57 1.65
CA ALA A 50 -6.67 16.79 0.87
C ALA A 50 -5.71 16.62 -0.32
N HIS A 51 -4.71 15.75 -0.21
CA HIS A 51 -3.67 15.56 -1.24
C HIS A 51 -3.84 14.26 -2.04
N ARG A 52 -4.76 13.38 -1.64
CA ARG A 52 -4.93 12.05 -2.23
C ARG A 52 -5.05 12.09 -3.76
N ASP A 53 -5.86 12.99 -4.29
CA ASP A 53 -6.13 13.03 -5.74
C ASP A 53 -4.91 13.54 -6.53
N GLU A 54 -4.11 14.44 -5.95
CA GLU A 54 -2.81 14.83 -6.50
C GLU A 54 -1.85 13.63 -6.53
N ARG A 55 -1.76 12.87 -5.42
CA ARG A 55 -0.90 11.68 -5.33
C ARG A 55 -1.32 10.59 -6.32
N LEU A 56 -2.62 10.37 -6.50
CA LEU A 56 -3.16 9.48 -7.53
C LEU A 56 -2.70 9.89 -8.94
N ALA A 57 -2.72 11.18 -9.26
CA ALA A 57 -2.27 11.68 -10.55
C ALA A 57 -0.77 11.45 -10.76
N LEU A 58 0.05 11.69 -9.73
CA LEU A 58 1.50 11.46 -9.78
C LEU A 58 1.84 9.99 -10.06
N VAL A 59 1.26 9.06 -9.30
CA VAL A 59 1.54 7.63 -9.50
C VAL A 59 0.98 7.11 -10.81
N SER A 60 -0.19 7.59 -11.24
CA SER A 60 -0.77 7.22 -12.54
C SER A 60 0.13 7.65 -13.69
N ALA A 61 0.68 8.87 -13.64
CA ALA A 61 1.65 9.34 -14.62
C ALA A 61 2.95 8.51 -14.60
N LEU A 62 3.46 8.18 -13.40
CA LEU A 62 4.65 7.35 -13.25
C LEU A 62 4.46 5.96 -13.88
N VAL A 63 3.38 5.24 -13.54
CA VAL A 63 3.18 3.86 -14.03
C VAL A 63 2.84 3.84 -15.52
N GLN A 64 2.17 4.86 -16.04
CA GLN A 64 1.98 5.04 -17.48
C GLN A 64 3.33 5.23 -18.19
N GLN A 65 4.18 6.13 -17.69
CA GLN A 65 5.49 6.41 -18.31
C GLN A 65 6.45 5.22 -18.21
N ARG A 66 6.45 4.50 -17.09
CA ARG A 66 7.43 3.44 -16.79
C ARG A 66 7.00 2.06 -17.29
N ALA A 67 5.70 1.81 -17.38
CA ALA A 67 5.18 0.48 -17.67
C ALA A 67 4.04 0.47 -18.70
N GLY A 68 3.60 1.62 -19.21
CA GLY A 68 2.47 1.71 -20.13
C GLY A 68 1.14 1.31 -19.49
N ILE A 69 1.04 1.40 -18.16
CA ILE A 69 -0.14 1.01 -17.39
C ILE A 69 -1.11 2.19 -17.32
N ASP A 70 -2.28 2.04 -17.94
CA ASP A 70 -3.38 2.98 -17.81
C ASP A 70 -4.22 2.65 -16.57
N THR A 71 -4.27 3.58 -15.63
CA THR A 71 -5.01 3.44 -14.37
C THR A 71 -6.47 3.88 -14.48
N ALA A 72 -6.83 4.65 -15.52
CA ALA A 72 -8.14 5.27 -15.63
C ALA A 72 -9.29 4.25 -15.70
N PRO A 73 -9.21 3.13 -16.45
CA PRO A 73 -10.28 2.13 -16.49
C PRO A 73 -10.58 1.54 -15.11
N ALA A 74 -9.56 1.22 -14.31
CA ALA A 74 -9.73 0.66 -12.97
C ALA A 74 -10.24 1.67 -11.95
N LEU A 75 -9.94 2.95 -12.12
CA LEU A 75 -10.49 4.02 -11.28
C LEU A 75 -11.94 4.40 -11.66
N ALA A 76 -12.36 4.10 -12.89
CA ALA A 76 -13.72 4.35 -13.39
C ALA A 76 -14.66 3.17 -13.13
N ASP A 77 -14.20 1.94 -13.36
CA ASP A 77 -14.94 0.70 -13.11
C ASP A 77 -14.03 -0.33 -12.42
N SER A 78 -13.93 -0.18 -11.10
CA SER A 78 -13.02 -0.95 -10.26
C SER A 78 -13.39 -2.43 -10.17
N LEU A 79 -14.68 -2.77 -10.28
CA LEU A 79 -15.13 -4.16 -10.24
C LEU A 79 -14.68 -4.94 -11.48
N VAL A 80 -14.69 -4.29 -12.65
CA VAL A 80 -14.29 -4.92 -13.92
C VAL A 80 -12.77 -4.92 -14.10
N HIS A 81 -12.10 -3.81 -13.79
CA HIS A 81 -10.70 -3.61 -14.18
C HIS A 81 -9.70 -3.67 -13.01
N GLY A 82 -10.15 -3.64 -11.75
CA GLY A 82 -9.27 -3.52 -10.59
C GLY A 82 -8.26 -4.66 -10.45
N ALA A 83 -8.70 -5.91 -10.68
CA ALA A 83 -7.83 -7.07 -10.61
C ALA A 83 -6.72 -7.05 -11.66
N ASN A 84 -7.03 -6.63 -12.88
CA ASN A 84 -6.05 -6.55 -13.98
C ASN A 84 -5.04 -5.43 -13.75
N LEU A 85 -5.46 -4.29 -13.18
CA LEU A 85 -4.52 -3.25 -12.77
C LEU A 85 -3.56 -3.78 -11.69
N ALA A 86 -4.07 -4.51 -10.70
CA ALA A 86 -3.24 -5.08 -9.64
C ALA A 86 -2.20 -6.08 -10.18
N ASP A 87 -2.55 -6.90 -11.17
CA ASP A 87 -1.60 -7.77 -11.87
C ASP A 87 -0.51 -6.97 -12.57
N ALA A 88 -0.90 -5.97 -13.37
CA ALA A 88 0.04 -5.14 -14.12
C ALA A 88 1.01 -4.40 -13.20
N LEU A 89 0.52 -3.88 -12.07
CA LEU A 89 1.35 -3.25 -11.04
C LEU A 89 2.31 -4.24 -10.40
N ASN A 90 1.84 -5.46 -10.09
CA ASN A 90 2.69 -6.50 -9.51
C ASN A 90 3.81 -6.92 -10.47
N ASP A 91 3.51 -7.05 -11.77
CA ASP A 91 4.49 -7.38 -12.82
C ASP A 91 5.49 -6.26 -13.05
N TRP A 92 5.02 -5.02 -13.05
CA TRP A 92 5.91 -3.86 -13.08
C TRP A 92 6.83 -3.83 -11.87
N ALA A 93 6.30 -4.06 -10.67
CA ALA A 93 7.09 -4.08 -9.46
C ALA A 93 8.10 -5.23 -9.42
N ALA A 94 7.75 -6.41 -9.91
CA ALA A 94 8.69 -7.52 -10.07
C ALA A 94 9.88 -7.18 -10.98
N ARG A 95 9.61 -6.42 -12.05
CA ARG A 95 10.61 -6.06 -13.05
C ARG A 95 11.50 -4.89 -12.62
N GLU A 96 10.92 -3.82 -12.08
CA GLU A 96 11.63 -2.54 -11.90
C GLU A 96 12.03 -2.26 -10.45
N TRP A 97 11.26 -2.72 -9.45
CA TRP A 97 11.53 -2.39 -8.05
C TRP A 97 12.79 -3.02 -7.46
N PRO A 98 13.35 -4.15 -7.94
CA PRO A 98 14.64 -4.64 -7.47
C PRO A 98 15.77 -3.60 -7.56
N ALA A 99 15.68 -2.63 -8.48
CA ALA A 99 16.67 -1.58 -8.61
C ALA A 99 16.60 -0.49 -7.53
N VAL A 100 15.44 -0.37 -6.86
CA VAL A 100 15.21 0.57 -5.75
C VAL A 100 14.98 -0.17 -4.44
N ALA A 101 15.22 -1.48 -4.41
CA ALA A 101 15.14 -2.30 -3.23
C ALA A 101 16.12 -1.83 -2.15
N ARG A 102 15.68 -1.89 -0.90
CA ARG A 102 16.42 -1.40 0.27
C ARG A 102 16.25 -2.37 1.44
N PRO A 103 16.90 -3.55 1.40
CA PRO A 103 16.76 -4.56 2.45
C PRO A 103 17.15 -4.07 3.85
N GLU A 104 18.03 -3.08 3.92
CA GLU A 104 18.51 -2.45 5.16
C GLU A 104 17.43 -1.67 5.92
N TRP A 105 16.31 -1.31 5.29
CA TRP A 105 15.20 -0.61 5.97
C TRP A 105 14.45 -1.53 6.93
N GLY A 106 14.40 -2.83 6.67
CA GLY A 106 13.75 -3.81 7.55
C GLY A 106 12.23 -3.63 7.68
N ALA A 107 11.59 -4.61 8.32
CA ALA A 107 10.12 -4.66 8.47
C ALA A 107 9.53 -3.52 9.32
N THR A 108 10.26 -3.02 10.32
CA THR A 108 9.66 -2.16 11.36
C THR A 108 10.15 -0.71 11.34
N ARG A 109 11.29 -0.42 10.72
CA ARG A 109 11.82 0.95 10.73
C ARG A 109 11.23 1.81 9.63
N TRP A 110 10.74 1.23 8.55
CA TRP A 110 10.30 1.99 7.38
C TRP A 110 9.22 3.03 7.71
N ALA A 111 8.32 2.74 8.65
CA ALA A 111 7.22 3.62 9.03
C ALA A 111 7.68 4.92 9.73
N SER A 112 8.91 4.94 10.27
CA SER A 112 9.52 6.13 10.88
C SER A 112 10.57 6.80 9.99
N LEU A 113 10.88 6.25 8.82
CA LEU A 113 11.82 6.86 7.88
C LEU A 113 11.18 8.10 7.23
N PRO A 114 11.98 9.15 6.96
CA PRO A 114 11.50 10.24 6.11
C PRO A 114 11.19 9.67 4.72
N ARG A 115 10.18 10.21 4.02
CA ARG A 115 9.78 9.72 2.69
C ARG A 115 10.37 10.58 1.56
N ASP A 116 11.59 11.06 1.74
CA ASP A 116 12.31 11.92 0.79
C ASP A 116 13.70 11.38 0.46
N ARG A 117 14.36 11.99 -0.53
CA ARG A 117 15.77 11.75 -0.89
C ARG A 117 16.10 10.25 -0.98
N ASP A 118 16.92 9.74 -0.06
CA ASP A 118 17.39 8.35 -0.03
C ASP A 118 16.25 7.34 0.14
N HIS A 119 15.10 7.78 0.66
CA HIS A 119 13.91 7.00 0.97
C HIS A 119 12.73 7.32 0.05
N ILE A 120 12.96 8.01 -1.07
CA ILE A 120 11.88 8.43 -1.98
C ILE A 120 11.04 7.25 -2.51
N ALA A 121 11.61 6.04 -2.56
CA ALA A 121 10.87 4.84 -2.93
C ALA A 121 9.70 4.52 -1.98
N LEU A 122 9.72 5.00 -0.72
CA LEU A 122 8.59 4.89 0.20
C LEU A 122 7.43 5.82 -0.20
N SER A 123 7.71 6.99 -0.79
CA SER A 123 6.66 7.86 -1.35
C SER A 123 5.96 7.18 -2.52
N MET A 124 6.74 6.59 -3.43
CA MET A 124 6.18 5.80 -4.53
C MET A 124 5.37 4.60 -4.01
N ALA A 125 5.89 3.85 -3.03
CA ALA A 125 5.20 2.71 -2.45
C ALA A 125 3.85 3.11 -1.84
N LEU A 126 3.82 4.22 -1.09
CA LEU A 126 2.57 4.76 -0.56
C LEU A 126 1.61 5.17 -1.67
N ASP A 127 2.05 5.83 -2.73
CA ASP A 127 1.13 6.24 -3.78
C ASP A 127 0.54 5.04 -4.54
N VAL A 128 1.32 3.97 -4.71
CA VAL A 128 0.79 2.70 -5.27
C VAL A 128 -0.23 2.08 -4.31
N ALA A 129 0.01 2.15 -3.00
CA ALA A 129 -0.97 1.75 -2.00
C ALA A 129 -2.25 2.62 -2.04
N ILE A 130 -2.12 3.94 -2.26
CA ILE A 130 -3.26 4.86 -2.44
C ILE A 130 -4.04 4.47 -3.70
N LEU A 131 -3.36 4.21 -4.81
CA LEU A 131 -3.99 3.78 -6.06
C LEU A 131 -4.81 2.50 -5.88
N LEU A 132 -4.22 1.46 -5.29
CA LEU A 132 -4.93 0.20 -5.02
C LEU A 132 -6.06 0.39 -4.01
N GLY A 133 -5.85 1.20 -2.97
CA GLY A 133 -6.86 1.49 -1.97
C GLY A 133 -8.06 2.24 -2.54
N GLU A 134 -7.83 3.15 -3.49
CA GLU A 134 -8.90 3.88 -4.19
C GLU A 134 -9.67 2.98 -5.16
N VAL A 135 -9.01 2.06 -5.86
CA VAL A 135 -9.69 1.02 -6.65
C VAL A 135 -10.61 0.19 -5.75
N ILE A 136 -10.11 -0.28 -4.60
CA ILE A 136 -10.92 -1.05 -3.65
C ILE A 136 -12.10 -0.22 -3.13
N ARG A 137 -11.83 1.00 -2.64
CA ARG A 137 -12.85 1.90 -2.06
C ARG A 137 -13.97 2.27 -3.04
N ARG A 138 -13.63 2.45 -4.32
CA ARG A 138 -14.60 2.79 -5.37
C ARG A 138 -15.44 1.59 -5.79
N GLY A 139 -14.85 0.39 -5.80
CA GLY A 139 -15.55 -0.84 -6.16
C GLY A 139 -16.31 -1.50 -5.00
N ASN A 140 -15.97 -1.19 -3.75
CA ASN A 140 -16.68 -1.69 -2.58
C ASN A 140 -16.86 -0.57 -1.52
N PRO A 141 -18.10 -0.08 -1.31
CA PRO A 141 -18.39 1.05 -0.42
C PRO A 141 -18.25 0.73 1.07
N ASP A 142 -18.09 -0.54 1.46
CA ASP A 142 -17.79 -0.91 2.84
C ASP A 142 -16.42 -0.38 3.30
N TRP A 143 -15.51 -0.18 2.34
CA TRP A 143 -14.18 0.34 2.61
C TRP A 143 -14.15 1.86 2.60
N ARG A 144 -13.37 2.43 3.53
CA ARG A 144 -13.12 3.87 3.63
C ARG A 144 -11.70 4.14 4.14
N TRP A 145 -11.11 5.26 3.75
CA TRP A 145 -9.90 5.74 4.41
C TRP A 145 -10.22 6.17 5.84
N GLY A 146 -9.37 5.82 6.78
CA GLY A 146 -9.50 6.21 8.17
C GLY A 146 -8.26 5.89 8.99
N LEU A 147 -8.39 5.93 10.31
CA LEU A 147 -7.28 5.68 11.23
C LEU A 147 -7.45 4.36 11.96
N ASP A 148 -6.36 3.60 12.10
CA ASP A 148 -6.30 2.53 13.09
C ASP A 148 -6.17 3.15 14.50
N LEU A 149 -7.28 3.19 15.23
CA LEU A 149 -7.35 3.67 16.61
C LEU A 149 -7.52 2.53 17.63
N SER A 150 -7.29 1.28 17.22
CA SER A 150 -7.45 0.12 18.09
C SER A 150 -6.49 0.20 19.28
N LYS A 151 -7.05 0.08 20.49
CA LYS A 151 -6.26 0.04 21.73
C LYS A 151 -5.42 -1.24 21.82
N VAL A 152 -5.89 -2.33 21.21
CA VAL A 152 -5.18 -3.60 21.14
C VAL A 152 -3.95 -3.45 20.26
N ASN A 153 -4.12 -2.90 19.05
CA ASN A 153 -3.02 -2.66 18.12
C ASN A 153 -1.95 -1.73 18.73
N LEU A 154 -2.39 -0.70 19.46
CA LEU A 154 -1.48 0.19 20.20
C LEU A 154 -0.70 -0.54 21.30
N LYS A 155 -1.37 -1.41 22.06
CA LYS A 155 -0.74 -2.19 23.12
C LYS A 155 0.29 -3.16 22.55
N ASP A 156 -0.03 -3.79 21.42
CA ASP A 156 0.78 -4.80 20.76
C ASP A 156 1.89 -4.18 19.89
N GLY A 157 1.91 -2.85 19.77
CA GLY A 157 2.95 -2.13 19.02
C GLY A 157 2.84 -2.31 17.50
N MET A 158 1.63 -2.56 17.00
CA MET A 158 1.37 -2.76 15.58
C MET A 158 1.73 -1.51 14.77
N LEU A 159 2.43 -1.70 13.64
CA LEU A 159 2.86 -0.62 12.75
C LEU A 159 1.70 0.18 12.18
N SER A 160 0.52 -0.42 12.03
CA SER A 160 -0.70 0.24 11.52
C SER A 160 -1.24 1.32 12.45
N THR A 161 -0.94 1.23 13.74
CA THR A 161 -1.56 2.07 14.78
C THR A 161 -1.35 3.56 14.50
N ARG A 162 -2.44 4.33 14.52
CA ARG A 162 -2.47 5.78 14.25
C ARG A 162 -1.97 6.19 12.87
N ARG A 163 -1.87 5.25 11.91
CA ARG A 163 -1.67 5.55 10.48
C ARG A 163 -3.00 5.59 9.74
N VAL A 164 -2.96 6.23 8.57
CA VAL A 164 -4.05 6.20 7.60
C VAL A 164 -4.07 4.84 6.92
N MET A 165 -5.24 4.19 6.95
CA MET A 165 -5.46 2.82 6.52
C MET A 165 -6.78 2.73 5.77
N LEU A 166 -6.94 1.68 4.96
CA LEU A 166 -8.26 1.33 4.47
C LEU A 166 -8.98 0.51 5.53
N LEU A 167 -10.16 0.98 5.93
CA LEU A 167 -10.98 0.44 7.00
C LEU A 167 -12.30 -0.05 6.45
N ALA A 168 -12.82 -1.14 6.99
CA ALA A 168 -14.23 -1.48 6.88
C ALA A 168 -14.85 -1.62 8.27
N ASP A 169 -16.12 -1.25 8.39
CA ASP A 169 -16.81 -1.29 9.67
C ASP A 169 -16.94 -2.74 10.18
N PRO A 170 -16.92 -2.95 11.51
CA PRO A 170 -17.15 -4.26 12.09
C PRO A 170 -18.46 -4.87 11.60
N VAL A 171 -18.45 -6.18 11.37
CA VAL A 171 -19.63 -6.95 11.00
C VAL A 171 -19.76 -8.18 11.89
N GLY A 172 -21.00 -8.58 12.14
CA GLY A 172 -21.30 -9.73 12.98
C GLY A 172 -20.93 -9.51 14.44
N GLN A 173 -20.15 -10.42 15.01
CA GLN A 173 -19.68 -10.34 16.41
C GLN A 173 -18.36 -9.57 16.55
N HIS A 174 -17.75 -9.16 15.44
CA HIS A 174 -16.51 -8.38 15.48
C HIS A 174 -16.80 -6.97 16.00
N THR A 175 -15.95 -6.44 16.89
CA THR A 175 -16.16 -5.11 17.51
C THR A 175 -15.20 -4.04 17.01
N GLU A 176 -14.07 -4.45 16.42
CA GLU A 176 -13.07 -3.54 15.86
C GLU A 176 -13.24 -3.40 14.33
N PRO A 177 -12.79 -2.31 13.71
CA PRO A 177 -12.76 -2.21 12.25
C PRO A 177 -11.84 -3.26 11.63
N PHE A 178 -12.19 -3.72 10.42
CA PHE A 178 -11.27 -4.46 9.58
C PHE A 178 -10.23 -3.50 9.02
N LEU A 179 -8.96 -3.90 9.04
CA LEU A 179 -7.83 -3.09 8.60
C LEU A 179 -7.18 -3.73 7.37
N LEU A 180 -6.86 -2.92 6.37
CA LEU A 180 -6.04 -3.33 5.23
C LEU A 180 -4.83 -2.38 5.08
N ASP A 181 -3.64 -2.88 5.43
CA ASP A 181 -2.37 -2.16 5.26
C ASP A 181 -1.80 -2.43 3.86
N LEU A 182 -2.20 -1.61 2.89
CA LEU A 182 -1.65 -1.70 1.54
C LEU A 182 -0.21 -1.17 1.48
N GLU A 183 0.14 -0.18 2.30
CA GLU A 183 1.49 0.39 2.32
C GLU A 183 2.50 -0.65 2.79
N ASP A 184 2.20 -1.41 3.85
CA ASP A 184 3.05 -2.50 4.31
C ASP A 184 3.30 -3.57 3.22
N GLN A 185 2.29 -3.89 2.42
CA GLN A 185 2.45 -4.81 1.29
C GLN A 185 3.37 -4.25 0.20
N MET A 186 3.26 -2.95 -0.11
CA MET A 186 4.14 -2.31 -1.10
C MET A 186 5.58 -2.23 -0.57
N VAL A 187 5.75 -1.76 0.66
CA VAL A 187 7.08 -1.65 1.28
C VAL A 187 7.72 -3.04 1.41
N SER A 188 6.93 -4.07 1.74
CA SER A 188 7.37 -5.47 1.78
C SER A 188 8.09 -5.92 0.52
N ARG A 189 7.63 -5.46 -0.64
CA ARG A 189 8.27 -5.75 -1.92
C ARG A 189 9.60 -5.01 -2.11
N ILE A 190 9.78 -3.84 -1.50
CA ILE A 190 11.02 -3.05 -1.57
C ILE A 190 12.10 -3.60 -0.64
N TRP A 191 11.76 -3.96 0.60
CA TRP A 191 12.79 -4.45 1.56
C TRP A 191 13.08 -5.95 1.39
N GLN A 192 12.13 -6.74 0.87
CA GLN A 192 12.29 -8.19 0.72
C GLN A 192 11.86 -8.73 -0.66
N PRO A 193 12.41 -8.21 -1.77
CA PRO A 193 11.95 -8.59 -3.12
C PRO A 193 12.00 -10.11 -3.36
N LYS A 194 13.06 -10.79 -2.90
CA LYS A 194 13.22 -12.24 -3.07
C LYS A 194 12.24 -13.06 -2.21
N LEU A 195 11.97 -12.61 -0.99
CA LEU A 195 11.07 -13.34 -0.09
C LEU A 195 9.61 -13.12 -0.51
N TYR A 196 9.30 -11.92 -0.98
CA TYR A 196 7.99 -11.55 -1.48
C TYR A 196 7.54 -12.50 -2.62
N ASP A 197 8.42 -12.73 -3.60
CA ASP A 197 8.11 -13.62 -4.73
C ASP A 197 8.06 -15.11 -4.32
N TYR A 198 8.77 -15.50 -3.26
CA TYR A 198 8.79 -16.89 -2.78
C TYR A 198 7.62 -17.24 -1.85
N GLN A 199 7.28 -16.34 -0.91
CA GLN A 199 6.25 -16.57 0.10
C GLN A 199 4.83 -16.24 -0.39
N LEU A 200 4.71 -15.36 -1.38
CA LEU A 200 3.44 -14.95 -1.95
C LEU A 200 3.42 -15.27 -3.47
N PRO A 201 3.50 -16.57 -3.85
CA PRO A 201 3.42 -16.95 -5.24
C PRO A 201 2.05 -16.59 -5.82
N GLY A 202 2.06 -16.04 -7.03
CA GLY A 202 0.86 -15.65 -7.76
C GLY A 202 0.29 -14.31 -7.29
N HIS A 203 0.64 -13.24 -8.02
CA HIS A 203 0.10 -11.87 -7.97
C HIS A 203 -0.67 -11.52 -6.68
N PRO A 204 0.03 -11.38 -5.54
CA PRO A 204 -0.61 -11.19 -4.23
C PRO A 204 -1.49 -9.94 -4.18
N TRP A 205 -1.10 -8.87 -4.89
CA TRP A 205 -1.90 -7.65 -4.99
C TRP A 205 -3.25 -7.90 -5.67
N ARG A 206 -3.30 -8.75 -6.71
CA ARG A 206 -4.57 -9.14 -7.35
C ARG A 206 -5.49 -9.81 -6.35
N ARG A 207 -4.98 -10.78 -5.60
CA ARG A 207 -5.78 -11.50 -4.60
C ARG A 207 -6.38 -10.54 -3.57
N VAL A 208 -5.57 -9.62 -3.04
CA VAL A 208 -6.01 -8.62 -2.07
C VAL A 208 -7.09 -7.72 -2.66
N VAL A 209 -6.89 -7.21 -3.89
CA VAL A 209 -7.88 -6.36 -4.56
C VAL A 209 -9.18 -7.11 -4.81
N GLU A 210 -9.13 -8.32 -5.37
CA GLU A 210 -10.32 -9.13 -5.63
C GLU A 210 -11.10 -9.46 -4.35
N GLN A 211 -10.40 -9.91 -3.30
CA GLN A 211 -11.01 -10.23 -2.01
C GLN A 211 -11.64 -8.99 -1.38
N SER A 212 -10.98 -7.84 -1.48
CA SER A 212 -11.49 -6.59 -0.93
C SER A 212 -12.69 -6.06 -1.73
N LEU A 213 -12.67 -6.16 -3.05
CA LEU A 213 -13.79 -5.80 -3.94
C LEU A 213 -15.02 -6.68 -3.69
N ARG A 214 -14.84 -7.99 -3.48
CA ARG A 214 -15.94 -8.92 -3.14
C ARG A 214 -16.42 -8.80 -1.70
N GLY A 215 -15.60 -8.22 -0.82
CA GLY A 215 -15.89 -8.16 0.62
C GLY A 215 -15.61 -9.47 1.36
N ASP A 216 -14.77 -10.35 0.80
CA ASP A 216 -14.44 -11.68 1.34
C ASP A 216 -13.93 -11.58 2.79
N HIS A 217 -13.18 -10.53 3.11
CA HIS A 217 -12.65 -10.25 4.46
C HIS A 217 -13.74 -10.17 5.55
N MET A 218 -14.93 -9.69 5.18
CA MET A 218 -16.07 -9.49 6.07
C MET A 218 -17.09 -10.64 5.97
N GLN A 219 -17.08 -11.40 4.86
CA GLN A 219 -18.12 -12.36 4.53
C GLN A 219 -18.23 -13.49 5.56
N ALA A 220 -17.11 -14.09 5.99
CA ALA A 220 -17.13 -15.16 7.00
C ALA A 220 -17.79 -14.71 8.32
N TYR A 221 -17.54 -13.46 8.73
CA TYR A 221 -18.11 -12.89 9.95
C TYR A 221 -19.60 -12.56 9.80
N ARG A 222 -20.02 -12.11 8.62
CA ARG A 222 -21.45 -11.91 8.28
C ARG A 222 -22.22 -13.23 8.32
N GLU A 223 -21.62 -14.31 7.81
CA GLU A 223 -22.23 -15.64 7.81
C GLU A 223 -22.33 -16.22 9.22
N GLN A 224 -21.26 -16.11 10.02
CA GLN A 224 -21.26 -16.53 11.42
C GLN A 224 -22.37 -15.83 12.23
N ALA A 225 -22.57 -14.53 12.02
CA ALA A 225 -23.61 -13.77 12.73
C ALA A 225 -25.04 -14.20 12.38
N LYS A 226 -25.26 -14.68 11.15
CA LYS A 226 -26.55 -15.27 10.75
C LYS A 226 -26.80 -16.61 11.45
N GLN A 227 -25.75 -17.39 11.66
CA GLN A 227 -25.84 -18.71 12.30
C GLN A 227 -26.01 -18.61 13.83
N TYR A 228 -25.43 -17.58 14.45
CA TYR A 228 -25.46 -17.36 15.91
C TYR A 228 -25.92 -15.94 16.25
N PRO A 229 -27.21 -15.61 16.06
CA PRO A 229 -27.73 -14.29 16.41
C PRO A 229 -27.61 -14.07 17.92
N ILE A 230 -27.00 -12.97 18.32
CA ILE A 230 -26.96 -12.54 19.72
C ILE A 230 -28.41 -12.25 20.13
N ARG A 231 -28.97 -13.08 21.02
CA ARG A 231 -30.27 -12.79 21.63
C ARG A 231 -30.11 -11.64 22.63
N PRO A 232 -31.05 -10.69 22.65
CA PRO A 232 -31.00 -9.54 23.55
C PRO A 232 -30.98 -9.94 25.03
#